data_AF-A0A1C3JH06-F1
#
_entry.id   AF-A0A1C3JH06-F1
#
_cell.length_a   1.000
_cell.length_b   1.000
_cell.length_c   1.000
_cell.angle_alpha   90.00
_cell.angle_beta   90.00
_cell.angle_gamma   90.00
#
_symmetry.space_group_name_H-M   'P 1'
#
loop_
_entity.id
_entity.type
_entity.pdbx_description
1 polymer ?
#
loop_
_entity_poly.entity_id
_entity_poly.type
_entity_poly.pdbx_seq_one_letter_code
_entity_poly.pdbx_strand_id
1 'polypeptide(L)'
;MRVSQIVTMVFGILIIGVALFINSLRGLSLFDAMMYVSTLLQMPILVPLFFGMFIKKTPDWAGWATLAVGAVVSYLVSFVITAEVVNSWLNLEAPFTGREAKDLKVLLGIVGHLVITGGFFCLTTKFYKKPEGARSQELVEFWNDVDTPVVEGEGQDEMDRQQRDMLGKLILVFGALVTAMVLIPNPFWGRMAFVFCGVVIVTVGTLLLKSARQSPKLESRMVS
;
A
#
# COMPACT_ATOMS: atom_id res chain seq x y z
N MET A 1 -21.74 7.02 20.53
CA MET A 1 -22.58 7.02 19.31
C MET A 1 -22.84 8.40 18.70
N ARG A 2 -23.26 9.43 19.45
CA ARG A 2 -23.52 10.76 18.83
C ARG A 2 -22.28 11.41 18.19
N VAL A 3 -21.13 11.30 18.85
CA VAL A 3 -19.85 11.82 18.31
C VAL A 3 -19.48 11.11 17.01
N SER A 4 -19.60 9.78 16.93
CA SER A 4 -19.30 9.04 15.70
C SER A 4 -20.25 9.43 14.56
N GLN A 5 -21.54 9.61 14.83
CA GLN A 5 -22.51 10.09 13.83
C GLN A 5 -22.16 11.48 13.30
N ILE A 6 -21.79 12.41 14.18
CA ILE A 6 -21.37 13.77 13.78
C ILE A 6 -20.09 13.71 12.95
N VAL A 7 -19.09 12.95 13.39
CA VAL A 7 -17.83 12.78 12.68
C VAL A 7 -18.07 12.17 11.29
N THR A 8 -18.88 11.10 11.18
CA THR A 8 -19.24 10.50 9.89
C THR A 8 -19.96 11.49 8.97
N MET A 9 -20.88 12.30 9.51
CA MET A 9 -21.57 13.33 8.73
C MET A 9 -20.59 14.39 8.20
N VAL A 10 -19.69 14.88 9.05
CA VAL A 10 -18.66 15.87 8.66
C VAL A 10 -17.73 15.30 7.59
N PHE A 11 -17.22 14.07 7.77
CA PHE A 11 -16.39 13.41 6.76
C PHE A 11 -17.16 13.19 5.45
N GLY A 12 -18.44 12.82 5.51
CA GLY A 12 -19.29 12.71 4.32
C GLY A 12 -19.39 14.02 3.54
N ILE A 13 -19.63 15.13 4.24
CA ILE A 13 -19.67 16.48 3.63
C ILE A 13 -18.32 16.84 3.02
N LEU A 14 -17.22 16.58 3.73
CA LEU A 14 -15.86 16.85 3.23
C LEU A 14 -15.52 16.03 1.99
N ILE A 15 -15.85 14.73 1.98
CA ILE A 15 -15.60 13.84 0.84
C ILE A 15 -16.38 14.31 -0.39
N ILE A 16 -17.65 14.69 -0.22
CA ILE A 16 -18.47 15.26 -1.31
C ILE A 16 -17.84 16.56 -1.82
N GLY A 17 -17.40 17.44 -0.92
CA GLY A 17 -16.72 18.68 -1.27
C GLY A 17 -15.44 18.45 -2.09
N VAL A 18 -14.59 17.53 -1.65
CA VAL A 18 -13.35 17.16 -2.35
C VAL A 18 -13.67 16.53 -3.72
N ALA A 19 -14.69 15.66 -3.80
CA ALA A 19 -15.09 15.05 -5.06
C ALA A 19 -15.58 16.09 -6.08
N LEU A 20 -16.38 17.07 -5.65
CA LEU A 20 -16.82 18.19 -6.48
C LEU A 20 -15.64 19.07 -6.92
N PHE A 21 -14.68 19.31 -6.02
CA PHE A 21 -13.46 20.05 -6.36
C PHE A 21 -12.62 19.33 -7.42
N ILE A 22 -12.36 18.03 -7.26
CA ILE A 22 -11.63 17.22 -8.26
C ILE A 22 -12.39 17.23 -9.60
N ASN A 23 -13.72 17.10 -9.58
CA ASN A 23 -14.53 17.17 -10.79
C ASN A 23 -14.47 18.55 -11.50
N SER A 24 -14.17 19.63 -10.76
CA SER A 24 -13.99 20.96 -11.36
C SER A 24 -12.64 21.15 -12.06
N LEU A 25 -11.63 20.34 -11.69
CA LEU A 25 -10.31 20.38 -12.30
C LEU A 25 -10.32 19.66 -13.65
N ARG A 26 -10.41 20.45 -14.74
CA ARG A 26 -10.30 19.92 -16.11
C ARG A 26 -8.91 19.32 -16.32
N GLY A 27 -8.83 18.00 -16.41
CA GLY A 27 -7.59 17.27 -16.75
C GLY A 27 -7.03 16.34 -15.67
N LEU A 28 -7.64 16.27 -14.49
CA LEU A 28 -7.24 15.36 -13.42
C LEU A 28 -8.31 14.27 -13.26
N SER A 29 -8.00 13.03 -13.68
CA SER A 29 -8.95 11.93 -13.49
C SER A 29 -9.00 11.49 -12.02
N LEU A 30 -10.13 10.89 -11.59
CA LEU A 30 -10.22 10.30 -10.24
C LEU A 30 -9.15 9.24 -10.00
N PHE A 31 -8.77 8.50 -11.05
CA PHE A 31 -7.70 7.53 -11.00
C PHE A 31 -6.34 8.19 -10.74
N ASP A 32 -6.03 9.29 -11.44
CA ASP A 32 -4.77 10.04 -11.24
C ASP A 32 -4.73 10.65 -9.84
N ALA A 33 -5.85 11.18 -9.35
CA ALA A 33 -5.95 11.72 -7.99
C ALA A 33 -5.65 10.64 -6.93
N MET A 34 -6.25 9.45 -7.07
CA MET A 34 -5.96 8.31 -6.20
C MET A 34 -4.50 7.90 -6.27
N MET A 35 -3.93 7.79 -7.48
CA MET A 35 -2.52 7.47 -7.67
C MET A 35 -1.61 8.51 -7.00
N TYR A 36 -1.89 9.80 -7.13
CA TYR A 36 -1.09 10.84 -6.47
C TYR A 36 -1.13 10.70 -4.96
N VAL A 37 -2.30 10.51 -4.37
CA VAL A 37 -2.43 10.30 -2.92
C VAL A 37 -1.65 9.06 -2.47
N SER A 38 -1.78 7.94 -3.20
CA SER A 38 -1.03 6.72 -2.92
C SER A 38 0.49 6.96 -3.01
N THR A 39 0.97 7.55 -4.10
CA THR A 39 2.41 7.79 -4.27
C THR A 39 3.00 8.74 -3.23
N LEU A 40 2.24 9.76 -2.80
CA LEU A 40 2.69 10.75 -1.83
C LEU A 40 2.65 10.26 -0.38
N LEU A 41 1.70 9.40 0.00
CA LEU A 41 1.51 8.99 1.39
C LEU A 41 1.95 7.55 1.68
N GLN A 42 1.85 6.64 0.71
CA GLN A 42 2.06 5.21 0.96
C GLN A 42 3.49 4.91 1.44
N MET A 43 4.50 5.44 0.75
CA MET A 43 5.89 5.19 1.13
C MET A 43 6.27 5.81 2.49
N PRO A 44 5.96 7.09 2.78
CA PRO A 44 6.18 7.68 4.11
C PRO A 44 5.56 6.92 5.27
N ILE A 45 4.39 6.31 5.07
CA ILE A 45 3.70 5.50 6.09
C ILE A 45 4.37 4.12 6.22
N LEU A 46 4.72 3.51 5.10
CA LEU A 46 5.29 2.16 5.06
C LEU A 46 6.64 2.07 5.76
N VAL A 47 7.51 3.09 5.61
CA VAL A 47 8.87 3.06 6.18
C VAL A 47 8.87 2.87 7.70
N PRO A 48 8.24 3.72 8.54
CA PRO A 48 8.25 3.54 9.98
C PRO A 48 7.51 2.28 10.43
N LEU A 49 6.47 1.85 9.73
CA LEU A 49 5.78 0.59 10.02
C LEU A 49 6.69 -0.61 9.80
N PHE A 50 7.38 -0.66 8.66
CA PHE A 50 8.28 -1.76 8.32
C PHE A 50 9.52 -1.75 9.22
N PHE A 51 10.21 -0.62 9.35
CA PHE A 51 11.43 -0.53 10.17
C PHE A 51 11.13 -0.64 11.66
N GLY A 52 9.97 -0.18 12.14
CA GLY A 52 9.58 -0.28 13.55
C GLY A 52 9.40 -1.71 14.04
N MET A 53 9.06 -2.65 13.16
CA MET A 53 9.00 -4.08 13.48
C MET A 53 10.38 -4.68 13.80
N PHE A 54 11.44 -4.19 13.13
CA PHE A 54 12.81 -4.68 13.31
C PHE A 54 13.62 -3.85 14.31
N ILE A 55 13.40 -2.53 14.34
CA ILE A 55 14.15 -1.57 15.15
C ILE A 55 13.26 -1.11 16.31
N LYS A 56 13.24 -1.91 17.38
CA LYS A 56 12.33 -1.72 18.53
C LYS A 56 12.70 -0.53 19.44
N LYS A 57 13.94 -0.04 19.38
CA LYS A 57 14.47 1.01 20.27
C LYS A 57 14.43 2.40 19.62
N THR A 58 13.23 2.92 19.43
CA THR A 58 12.97 4.26 18.85
C THR A 58 12.09 5.07 19.80
N PRO A 59 12.24 6.41 19.85
CA PRO A 59 11.34 7.25 20.65
C PRO A 59 9.91 7.22 20.08
N ASP A 60 8.90 7.47 20.93
CA ASP A 60 7.48 7.38 20.53
C ASP A 60 7.09 8.33 19.39
N TRP A 61 7.80 9.45 19.24
CA TRP A 61 7.58 10.42 18.16
C TRP A 61 8.22 10.02 16.83
N ALA A 62 9.07 8.98 16.79
CA ALA A 62 9.85 8.60 15.62
C ALA A 62 8.96 8.33 14.39
N GLY A 63 7.83 7.64 14.57
CA GLY A 63 6.90 7.36 13.49
C GLY A 63 6.33 8.63 12.85
N TRP A 64 5.81 9.55 13.66
CA TRP A 64 5.24 10.82 13.18
C TRP A 64 6.28 11.74 12.53
N ALA A 65 7.47 11.85 13.12
CA ALA A 65 8.54 12.65 12.52
C ALA A 65 9.04 12.04 11.20
N THR A 66 9.12 10.70 11.12
CA THR A 66 9.49 10.00 9.89
C THR A 66 8.44 10.18 8.82
N LEU A 67 7.15 10.16 9.18
CA LEU A 67 6.07 10.47 8.25
C LEU A 67 6.20 11.90 7.68
N ALA A 68 6.49 12.88 8.53
CA ALA A 68 6.70 14.27 8.09
C ALA A 68 7.91 14.41 7.14
N VAL A 69 9.05 13.81 7.49
CA VAL A 69 10.25 13.78 6.63
C VAL A 69 9.95 13.04 5.33
N GLY A 70 9.24 11.92 5.40
CA GLY A 70 8.78 11.16 4.25
C GLY A 70 7.91 12.01 3.32
N ALA A 71 6.93 12.73 3.84
CA ALA A 71 6.09 13.62 3.04
C ALA A 71 6.91 14.69 2.29
N VAL A 72 7.95 15.25 2.93
CA VAL A 72 8.89 16.16 2.27
C VAL A 72 9.66 15.45 1.15
N VAL A 73 10.17 14.24 1.38
CA VAL A 73 10.86 13.44 0.36
C VAL A 73 9.93 13.14 -0.82
N SER A 74 8.68 12.72 -0.55
CA SER A 74 7.70 12.44 -1.60
C SER A 74 7.37 13.70 -2.41
N TYR A 75 7.26 14.86 -1.77
CA TYR A 75 7.08 16.14 -2.46
C TYR A 75 8.29 16.48 -3.35
N LEU A 76 9.52 16.36 -2.82
CA LEU A 76 10.73 16.65 -3.56
C LEU A 76 10.87 15.76 -4.81
N VAL A 77 10.69 14.45 -4.67
CA VAL A 77 10.75 13.51 -5.82
C VAL A 77 9.60 13.74 -6.80
N SER A 78 8.43 14.13 -6.31
CA SER A 78 7.26 14.30 -7.16
C SER A 78 7.29 15.56 -8.00
N PHE A 79 7.84 16.65 -7.47
CA PHE A 79 7.71 18.00 -8.05
C PHE A 79 9.03 18.77 -8.24
N VAL A 80 10.11 18.41 -7.55
CA VAL A 80 11.37 19.17 -7.57
C VAL A 80 12.47 18.44 -8.33
N ILE A 81 12.74 17.18 -7.98
CA ILE A 81 13.79 16.36 -8.61
C ILE A 81 13.19 15.63 -9.81
N THR A 82 12.82 16.39 -10.84
CA THR A 82 12.27 15.84 -12.08
C THR A 82 13.38 15.21 -12.94
N ALA A 83 12.99 14.41 -13.93
CA ALA A 83 13.94 13.82 -14.87
C ALA A 83 14.79 14.88 -15.59
N GLU A 84 14.24 16.06 -15.86
CA GLU A 84 14.95 17.20 -16.46
C GLU A 84 16.04 17.76 -15.54
N VAL A 85 15.75 17.85 -14.24
CA VAL A 85 16.73 18.29 -13.23
C VAL A 85 17.88 17.28 -13.15
N VAL A 86 17.57 15.98 -13.12
CA VAL A 86 18.61 14.94 -13.13
C VAL A 86 19.41 14.96 -14.42
N ASN A 87 18.76 15.16 -15.57
CA ASN A 87 19.42 15.29 -16.86
C ASN A 87 20.44 16.45 -16.85
N SER A 88 20.04 17.56 -16.24
CA SER A 88 20.89 18.75 -16.07
C SER A 88 22.05 18.50 -15.11
N TRP A 89 21.83 17.78 -14.01
CA TRP A 89 22.89 17.41 -13.05
C TRP A 89 23.93 16.46 -13.66
N LEU A 90 23.48 15.53 -14.50
CA LEU A 90 24.34 14.56 -15.17
C LEU A 90 24.92 15.09 -16.49
N ASN A 91 24.50 16.28 -16.93
CA ASN A 91 24.92 16.92 -18.18
C ASN A 91 24.80 15.99 -19.40
N LEU A 92 23.67 15.27 -19.50
CA LEU A 92 23.43 14.31 -20.58
C LEU A 92 23.10 15.04 -21.89
N GLU A 93 23.72 14.59 -22.98
CA GLU A 93 23.51 15.17 -24.32
C GLU A 93 22.09 14.95 -24.86
N ALA A 94 21.47 13.83 -24.50
CA ALA A 94 20.10 13.50 -24.87
C ALA A 94 19.20 13.44 -23.63
N PRO A 95 18.01 14.07 -23.65
CA PRO A 95 17.07 13.98 -22.54
C PRO A 95 16.50 12.57 -22.41
N PHE A 96 16.10 12.21 -21.19
CA PHE A 96 15.39 10.96 -20.94
C PHE A 96 14.13 10.85 -21.81
N THR A 97 13.89 9.67 -22.35
CA THR A 97 12.62 9.36 -23.00
C THR A 97 11.48 9.39 -21.98
N GLY A 98 10.24 9.55 -22.44
CA GLY A 98 9.07 9.58 -21.55
C GLY A 98 8.88 8.30 -20.72
N ARG A 99 9.45 7.17 -21.13
CA ARG A 99 9.49 5.93 -20.33
C ARG A 99 10.58 6.02 -19.25
N GLU A 100 11.80 6.34 -19.64
CA GLU A 100 12.93 6.44 -18.69
C GLU A 100 12.67 7.50 -17.62
N ALA A 101 12.04 8.63 -17.97
CA ALA A 101 11.66 9.65 -17.00
C ALA A 101 10.69 9.13 -15.93
N LYS A 102 9.76 8.24 -16.30
CA LYS A 102 8.83 7.60 -15.34
C LYS A 102 9.56 6.59 -14.47
N ASP A 103 10.40 5.75 -15.07
CA ASP A 103 11.17 4.75 -14.34
C ASP A 103 12.15 5.43 -13.36
N LEU A 104 12.79 6.51 -13.78
CA LEU A 104 13.66 7.34 -12.96
C LEU A 104 12.90 7.95 -11.78
N LYS A 105 11.68 8.47 -11.99
CA LYS A 105 10.83 9.00 -10.91
C LYS A 105 10.53 7.93 -9.85
N VAL A 106 10.22 6.70 -10.29
CA VAL A 106 10.00 5.56 -9.38
C VAL A 106 11.28 5.23 -8.61
N LEU A 107 12.41 5.13 -9.32
CA LEU A 107 13.71 4.83 -8.73
C LEU A 107 14.11 5.88 -7.67
N LEU A 108 14.01 7.17 -7.99
CA LEU A 108 14.29 8.27 -7.07
C LEU A 108 13.39 8.22 -5.84
N GLY A 109 12.11 7.84 -6.01
CA GLY A 109 11.18 7.66 -4.89
C GLY A 109 11.63 6.56 -3.95
N ILE A 110 11.97 5.38 -4.50
CA ILE A 110 12.44 4.24 -3.71
C ILE A 110 13.75 4.58 -2.98
N VAL A 111 14.75 5.10 -3.71
CA VAL A 111 16.06 5.44 -3.14
C VAL A 111 15.91 6.56 -2.10
N GLY A 112 15.15 7.60 -2.40
CA GLY A 112 14.90 8.71 -1.48
C GLY A 112 14.26 8.25 -0.18
N HIS A 113 13.23 7.40 -0.26
CA HIS A 113 12.60 6.86 0.94
C HIS A 113 13.48 5.87 1.70
N LEU A 114 14.23 5.02 1.01
CA LEU A 114 15.12 4.06 1.69
C LEU A 114 16.25 4.79 2.43
N VAL A 115 16.92 5.73 1.74
CA VAL A 115 18.11 6.41 2.26
C VAL A 115 17.74 7.55 3.21
N ILE A 116 16.81 8.44 2.82
CA ILE A 116 16.50 9.64 3.61
C ILE A 116 15.43 9.31 4.65
N THR A 117 14.26 8.81 4.26
CA THR A 117 13.18 8.53 5.22
C THR A 117 13.54 7.38 6.16
N GLY A 118 14.04 6.27 5.62
CA GLY A 118 14.51 5.12 6.38
C GLY A 118 15.75 5.45 7.21
N GLY A 119 16.72 6.15 6.61
CA GLY A 119 17.90 6.63 7.35
C GLY A 119 17.54 7.57 8.50
N PHE A 120 16.59 8.49 8.30
CA PHE A 120 16.07 9.35 9.37
C PHE A 120 15.44 8.52 10.49
N PHE A 121 14.56 7.56 10.17
CA PHE A 121 13.98 6.66 11.17
C PHE A 121 15.08 5.95 11.98
N CYS A 122 16.08 5.38 11.31
CA CYS A 122 17.23 4.75 11.97
C CYS A 122 18.00 5.74 12.86
N LEU A 123 18.18 6.99 12.43
CA LEU A 123 18.85 8.02 13.23
C LEU A 123 18.05 8.43 14.47
N THR A 124 16.71 8.28 14.47
CA THR A 124 15.90 8.55 15.66
C THR A 124 16.24 7.63 16.83
N THR A 125 16.83 6.45 16.59
CA THR A 125 17.31 5.55 17.65
C THR A 125 18.33 6.21 18.57
N LYS A 126 19.10 7.20 18.08
CA LYS A 126 20.03 7.99 18.90
C LYS A 126 19.33 8.83 19.97
N PHE A 127 18.04 9.11 19.80
CA PHE A 127 17.20 9.86 20.74
C PHE A 127 16.31 8.95 21.58
N TYR A 128 16.48 7.62 21.48
CA TYR A 128 15.74 6.67 22.29
C TYR A 128 16.08 6.84 23.78
N LYS A 129 15.03 6.97 24.59
CA LYS A 129 15.09 6.88 26.03
C LYS A 129 14.20 5.72 26.44
N LYS A 130 14.71 4.84 27.31
CA LYS A 130 13.93 3.71 27.80
C LYS A 130 12.71 4.28 28.54
N PRO A 131 11.47 3.96 28.11
CA PRO A 131 10.28 4.44 28.80
C PRO A 131 10.15 3.78 30.17
N GLU A 132 9.53 4.51 31.10
CA GLU A 132 9.29 4.10 32.48
C GLU A 132 7.80 4.15 32.80
N GLY A 133 7.38 3.48 33.88
CA GLY A 133 5.98 3.44 34.30
C GLY A 133 5.06 2.71 33.31
N ALA A 134 3.86 3.24 33.11
CA ALA A 134 2.81 2.63 32.28
C ALA A 134 3.28 2.33 30.85
N ARG A 135 4.01 3.27 30.21
CA ARG A 135 4.47 3.10 28.83
C ARG A 135 5.42 1.92 28.65
N SER A 136 6.24 1.63 29.65
CA SER A 136 7.14 0.48 29.63
C SER A 136 6.36 -0.85 29.64
N GLN A 137 5.30 -0.91 30.45
CA GLN A 137 4.43 -2.08 30.56
C GLN A 137 3.66 -2.32 29.25
N GLU A 138 3.09 -1.27 28.65
CA GLU A 138 2.42 -1.34 27.35
C GLU A 138 3.33 -1.90 26.25
N LEU A 139 4.60 -1.49 26.22
CA LEU A 139 5.55 -1.99 25.22
C LEU A 139 5.90 -3.45 25.44
N VAL A 140 6.06 -3.88 26.71
CA VAL A 140 6.30 -5.28 27.03
C VAL A 140 5.11 -6.14 26.62
N GLU A 141 3.89 -5.71 26.93
CA GLU A 141 2.66 -6.39 26.53
C GLU A 141 2.53 -6.47 25.00
N PHE A 142 2.71 -5.36 24.29
CA PHE A 142 2.68 -5.32 22.83
C PHE A 142 3.66 -6.33 22.20
N TRP A 143 4.90 -6.38 22.68
CA TRP A 143 5.88 -7.31 22.12
C TRP A 143 5.63 -8.76 22.51
N ASN A 144 5.12 -9.01 23.72
CA ASN A 144 4.65 -10.34 24.11
C ASN A 144 3.51 -10.81 23.20
N ASP A 145 2.54 -9.94 22.89
CA ASP A 145 1.44 -10.26 21.98
C ASP A 145 1.93 -10.53 20.56
N VAL A 146 2.87 -9.73 20.06
CA VAL A 146 3.50 -9.93 18.74
C VAL A 146 4.24 -11.26 18.67
N ASP A 147 4.93 -11.65 19.73
CA ASP A 147 5.68 -12.91 19.81
C ASP A 147 4.77 -14.12 20.15
N THR A 148 3.53 -13.88 20.58
CA THR A 148 2.57 -14.93 20.92
C THR A 148 2.02 -15.57 19.64
N PRO A 149 2.18 -16.89 19.44
CA PRO A 149 1.63 -17.58 18.29
C PRO A 149 0.11 -17.43 18.22
N VAL A 150 -0.39 -17.06 17.05
CA VAL A 150 -1.84 -17.06 16.78
C VAL A 150 -2.29 -18.52 16.72
N VAL A 151 -3.04 -18.96 17.72
CA VAL A 151 -3.73 -20.25 17.70
C VAL A 151 -5.08 -20.05 17.02
N GLU A 152 -5.38 -20.88 16.02
CA GLU A 152 -6.67 -20.80 15.31
C GLU A 152 -7.83 -21.03 16.29
N GLY A 153 -8.75 -20.07 16.36
CA GLY A 153 -9.98 -20.21 17.13
C GLY A 153 -10.95 -21.19 16.48
N GLU A 154 -11.89 -21.72 17.26
CA GLU A 154 -12.99 -22.53 16.70
C GLU A 154 -13.74 -21.75 15.60
N GLY A 155 -13.91 -22.37 14.42
CA GLY A 155 -14.59 -21.76 13.27
C GLY A 155 -13.71 -20.87 12.38
N GLN A 156 -12.44 -20.63 12.72
CA GLN A 156 -11.52 -19.84 11.88
C GLN A 156 -11.27 -20.50 10.52
N ASP A 157 -11.15 -21.84 10.47
CA ASP A 157 -11.06 -22.63 9.24
C ASP A 157 -12.20 -22.32 8.25
N GLU A 158 -13.43 -22.17 8.76
CA GLU A 158 -14.60 -21.88 7.94
C GLU A 158 -14.63 -20.43 7.48
N MET A 159 -14.25 -19.49 8.35
CA MET A 159 -14.14 -18.09 7.98
C MET A 159 -13.07 -17.86 6.91
N ASP A 160 -11.89 -18.46 7.05
CA ASP A 160 -10.80 -18.39 6.06
C ASP A 160 -11.23 -18.99 4.71
N ARG A 161 -11.99 -20.09 4.75
CA ARG A 161 -12.59 -20.70 3.56
C ARG A 161 -13.54 -19.73 2.86
N GLN A 162 -14.45 -19.09 3.61
CA GLN A 162 -15.39 -18.11 3.06
C GLN A 162 -14.67 -16.90 2.47
N GLN A 163 -13.61 -16.41 3.14
CA GLN A 163 -12.77 -15.32 2.62
C GLN A 163 -12.09 -15.70 1.31
N ARG A 164 -11.53 -16.91 1.21
CA ARG A 164 -10.88 -17.41 -0.02
C ARG A 164 -11.89 -17.59 -1.16
N ASP A 165 -13.11 -18.05 -0.87
CA ASP A 165 -14.18 -18.17 -1.85
C ASP A 165 -14.61 -16.79 -2.39
N MET A 166 -14.87 -15.83 -1.49
CA MET A 166 -15.22 -14.46 -1.87
C MET A 166 -14.10 -13.80 -2.68
N LEU A 167 -12.86 -13.86 -2.19
CA LEU A 167 -11.70 -13.27 -2.85
C LEU A 167 -11.44 -13.93 -4.21
N GLY A 168 -11.53 -15.25 -4.31
CA GLY A 168 -11.37 -15.99 -5.56
C GLY A 168 -12.39 -15.57 -6.63
N LYS A 169 -13.67 -15.41 -6.25
CA LYS A 169 -14.73 -14.91 -7.15
C LYS A 169 -14.45 -13.50 -7.65
N LEU A 170 -14.10 -12.58 -6.73
CA LEU A 170 -13.77 -11.20 -7.09
C LEU A 170 -12.57 -11.13 -8.04
N ILE A 171 -11.50 -11.87 -7.74
CA ILE A 171 -10.30 -11.94 -8.58
C ILE A 171 -10.63 -12.49 -9.97
N LEU A 172 -11.50 -13.49 -10.10
CA LEU A 172 -11.91 -13.99 -11.40
C LEU A 172 -12.68 -12.96 -12.23
N VAL A 173 -13.59 -12.22 -11.61
CA VAL A 173 -14.30 -11.12 -12.27
C VAL A 173 -13.31 -10.07 -12.76
N PHE A 174 -12.36 -9.65 -11.90
CA PHE A 174 -11.32 -8.70 -12.31
C PHE A 174 -10.43 -9.24 -13.42
N GLY A 175 -10.01 -10.50 -13.35
CA GLY A 175 -9.20 -11.15 -14.38
C GLY A 175 -9.91 -11.20 -15.73
N ALA A 176 -11.23 -11.47 -15.74
CA ALA A 176 -12.04 -11.43 -16.94
C ALA A 176 -12.14 -10.00 -17.51
N LEU A 177 -12.36 -8.99 -16.66
CA LEU A 177 -12.42 -7.59 -17.07
C LEU A 177 -11.07 -7.09 -17.64
N VAL A 178 -9.95 -7.43 -16.99
CA VAL A 178 -8.60 -7.10 -17.48
C VAL A 178 -8.33 -7.77 -18.82
N THR A 179 -8.73 -9.04 -18.98
CA THR A 179 -8.61 -9.73 -20.28
C THR A 179 -9.45 -9.06 -21.36
N ALA A 180 -10.67 -8.61 -21.02
CA ALA A 180 -11.56 -7.89 -21.94
C ALA A 180 -10.97 -6.56 -22.44
N MET A 181 -9.99 -5.98 -21.74
CA MET A 181 -9.26 -4.80 -22.22
C MET A 181 -8.49 -5.04 -23.54
N VAL A 182 -8.31 -6.29 -23.96
CA VAL A 182 -7.79 -6.63 -25.30
C VAL A 182 -8.62 -6.03 -26.44
N LEU A 183 -9.91 -5.77 -26.19
CA LEU A 183 -10.84 -5.15 -27.14
C LEU A 183 -10.53 -3.67 -27.38
N ILE A 184 -9.81 -3.02 -26.46
CA ILE A 184 -9.38 -1.64 -26.60
C ILE A 184 -8.35 -1.54 -27.75
N PRO A 185 -8.44 -0.55 -28.65
CA PRO A 185 -7.45 -0.32 -29.68
C PRO A 185 -6.06 -0.03 -29.06
N ASN A 186 -5.12 -0.97 -29.21
CA ASN A 186 -3.74 -0.87 -28.72
C ASN A 186 -2.84 -1.70 -29.68
N PRO A 187 -1.53 -1.42 -29.82
CA PRO A 187 -0.63 -2.28 -30.57
C PRO A 187 -0.68 -3.72 -30.06
N PHE A 188 -0.35 -4.69 -30.93
CA PHE A 188 -0.43 -6.11 -30.61
C PHE A 188 0.25 -6.48 -29.29
N TRP A 189 1.42 -5.92 -29.02
CA TRP A 189 2.14 -6.12 -27.75
C TRP A 189 1.36 -5.65 -26.52
N GLY A 190 0.66 -4.52 -26.60
CA GLY A 190 -0.18 -4.03 -25.51
C GLY A 190 -1.41 -4.91 -25.27
N ARG A 191 -1.98 -5.47 -26.34
CA ARG A 191 -3.06 -6.47 -26.27
C ARG A 191 -2.60 -7.77 -25.61
N MET A 192 -1.42 -8.28 -26.00
CA MET A 192 -0.85 -9.48 -25.40
C MET A 192 -0.49 -9.29 -23.93
N ALA A 193 -0.09 -8.08 -23.52
CA ALA A 193 0.12 -7.76 -22.11
C ALA A 193 -1.17 -7.91 -21.28
N PHE A 194 -2.32 -7.42 -21.78
CA PHE A 194 -3.60 -7.62 -21.09
C PHE A 194 -4.01 -9.08 -20.99
N VAL A 195 -3.81 -9.85 -22.06
CA VAL A 195 -4.09 -11.30 -22.05
C VAL A 195 -3.20 -12.01 -21.03
N PHE A 196 -1.90 -11.72 -21.02
CA PHE A 196 -0.96 -12.31 -20.07
C PHE A 196 -1.33 -12.00 -18.61
N CYS A 197 -1.55 -10.72 -18.30
CA CYS A 197 -1.99 -10.29 -16.96
C CYS A 197 -3.30 -10.97 -16.57
N GLY A 198 -4.27 -11.00 -17.49
CA GLY A 198 -5.55 -11.67 -17.31
C GLY A 198 -5.42 -13.15 -16.98
N VAL A 199 -4.58 -13.88 -17.73
CA VAL A 199 -4.28 -15.31 -17.47
C VAL A 199 -3.68 -15.51 -16.09
N VAL A 200 -2.72 -14.69 -15.67
CA VAL A 200 -2.13 -14.78 -14.32
C VAL A 200 -3.19 -14.56 -13.25
N ILE A 201 -4.00 -13.50 -13.37
CA ILE A 201 -5.05 -13.15 -12.40
C ILE A 201 -6.11 -14.27 -12.32
N VAL A 202 -6.60 -14.76 -13.46
CA VAL A 202 -7.56 -15.87 -13.53
C VAL A 202 -6.96 -17.14 -12.94
N THR A 203 -5.67 -17.42 -13.19
CA THR A 203 -4.99 -18.59 -12.60
C THR A 203 -4.96 -18.48 -11.08
N VAL A 204 -4.57 -17.33 -10.52
CA VAL A 204 -4.58 -17.13 -9.06
C VAL A 204 -6.00 -17.24 -8.49
N GLY A 205 -6.99 -16.60 -9.13
CA GLY A 205 -8.40 -16.66 -8.70
C GLY A 205 -8.96 -18.09 -8.70
N THR A 206 -8.67 -18.86 -9.75
CA THR A 206 -9.09 -20.27 -9.82
C THR A 206 -8.40 -21.14 -8.78
N LEU A 207 -7.11 -20.93 -8.52
CA LEU A 207 -6.39 -21.63 -7.44
C LEU A 207 -6.98 -21.31 -6.07
N LEU A 208 -7.33 -20.05 -5.80
CA LEU A 208 -7.99 -19.63 -4.56
C LEU A 208 -9.35 -20.32 -4.38
N LEU A 209 -10.20 -20.33 -5.42
CA LEU A 209 -11.48 -21.03 -5.36
C LEU A 209 -11.33 -22.54 -5.19
N LYS A 210 -10.39 -23.15 -5.89
CA LYS A 210 -10.11 -24.58 -5.72
C LYS A 210 -9.69 -24.89 -4.28
N SER A 211 -8.93 -23.99 -3.68
CA SER A 211 -8.42 -24.11 -2.32
C SER A 211 -9.46 -23.79 -1.23
N ALA A 212 -10.57 -23.14 -1.60
CA ALA A 212 -11.73 -22.86 -0.75
C ALA A 212 -12.80 -23.98 -0.77
N ARG A 213 -12.60 -25.04 -1.57
CA ARG A 213 -13.48 -26.22 -1.56
C ARG A 213 -13.38 -26.92 -0.21
N GLN A 214 -14.51 -27.41 0.29
CA GLN A 214 -14.56 -28.19 1.53
C GLN A 214 -13.65 -29.41 1.38
N SER A 215 -12.70 -29.56 2.31
CA SER A 215 -11.85 -30.73 2.41
C SER A 215 -12.52 -31.77 3.32
N PRO A 216 -12.34 -33.09 3.11
CA PRO A 216 -12.89 -34.14 3.98
C PRO A 216 -12.54 -33.95 5.48
N LYS A 217 -11.42 -33.28 5.78
CA LYS A 217 -11.02 -32.90 7.15
C LYS A 217 -12.01 -31.93 7.82
N LEU A 218 -12.60 -30.99 7.07
CA LEU A 218 -13.61 -30.05 7.56
C LEU A 218 -14.95 -30.76 7.80
N GLU A 219 -15.38 -31.65 6.90
CA GLU A 219 -16.58 -32.47 7.12
C GLU A 219 -16.47 -33.32 8.40
N SER A 220 -15.31 -33.92 8.67
CA SER A 220 -15.12 -34.74 9.88
C SER A 220 -15.15 -33.94 11.20
N ARG A 221 -14.80 -32.64 11.18
CA ARG A 221 -14.82 -31.76 12.37
C ARG A 221 -16.19 -31.14 12.64
N MET A 222 -17.06 -31.05 11.63
CA MET A 222 -18.44 -30.53 11.80
C MET A 222 -19.41 -31.57 12.35
N VAL A 223 -19.04 -32.85 12.31
CA VAL A 223 -19.89 -34.00 12.71
C VAL A 223 -19.49 -34.57 14.07
N SER A 224 -18.35 -34.16 14.64
CA SER A 224 -17.89 -34.51 15.99
C SER A 224 -18.28 -33.45 17.02
#